data_AF-A0AA38M7Q3-F1
#
_entry.id   AF-A0AA38M7Q3-F1
#
_cell.length_a   1.000
_cell.length_b   1.000
_cell.length_c   1.000
_cell.angle_alpha   90.00
_cell.angle_beta   90.00
_cell.angle_gamma   90.00
#
_symmetry.space_group_name_H-M   'P 1'
#
loop_
_entity.id
_entity.type
_entity.pdbx_description
1 polymer ?
#
loop_
_entity_poly.entity_id
_entity_poly.type
_entity_poly.pdbx_seq_one_letter_code
_entity_poly.pdbx_strand_id
1 'polypeptide(L)'
;MLRRKNRMTNGRIKTRYDLQDNSVESQARDLVWLYNPRRSNSCCPKLSSDWEGRCIVVMTINDVIYRTRRELNRKMKIVHLDRLMKSVDIFDRDDQNQGGGSVTK
;
A
#
# COMPACT_ATOMS: atom_id res chain seq x y z
N MET A 1 22.41 -23.12 30.45
CA MET A 1 21.02 -22.57 30.54
C MET A 1 20.67 -21.53 29.48
N LEU A 2 21.61 -20.80 28.87
CA LEU A 2 21.33 -19.68 27.95
C LEU A 2 20.56 -20.09 26.66
N ARG A 3 20.87 -21.26 26.08
CA ARG A 3 20.25 -21.76 24.85
C ARG A 3 18.73 -21.94 24.95
N ARG A 4 18.22 -22.35 26.12
CA ARG A 4 16.79 -22.64 26.33
C ARG A 4 15.97 -21.35 26.40
N LYS A 5 16.50 -20.32 27.07
CA LYS A 5 15.89 -18.99 27.14
C LYS A 5 15.83 -18.32 25.76
N ASN A 6 16.92 -18.36 25.00
CA ASN A 6 16.96 -17.80 23.65
C ASN A 6 15.96 -18.50 22.71
N ARG A 7 15.78 -19.82 22.81
CA ARG A 7 14.78 -20.54 22.00
C ARG A 7 13.34 -20.07 22.26
N MET A 8 12.99 -19.79 23.51
CA MET A 8 11.64 -19.31 23.86
C MET A 8 11.40 -17.86 23.44
N THR A 9 12.41 -16.99 23.57
CA THR A 9 12.32 -15.61 23.08
C THR A 9 12.30 -15.55 21.56
N ASN A 10 13.14 -16.33 20.89
CA ASN A 10 13.24 -16.34 19.44
C ASN A 10 11.99 -16.95 18.77
N GLY A 11 11.36 -17.94 19.41
CA GLY A 11 10.07 -18.46 18.96
C GLY A 11 8.98 -17.39 18.97
N ARG A 12 8.88 -16.60 20.05
CA ARG A 12 7.92 -15.48 20.15
C ARG A 12 8.19 -14.37 19.14
N ILE A 13 9.46 -14.05 18.92
CA ILE A 13 9.88 -13.06 17.91
C ILE A 13 9.49 -13.54 16.51
N LYS A 14 9.79 -14.80 16.18
CA LYS A 14 9.43 -15.41 14.91
C LYS A 14 7.92 -15.38 14.66
N THR A 15 7.11 -15.81 15.64
CA THR A 15 5.64 -15.75 15.51
C THR A 15 5.15 -14.33 15.26
N ARG A 16 5.73 -13.31 15.90
CA ARG A 16 5.33 -11.92 15.68
C ARG A 16 5.61 -11.45 14.24
N TYR A 17 6.75 -11.85 13.67
CA TYR A 17 7.07 -11.54 12.28
C TYR A 17 6.20 -12.32 11.30
N ASP A 18 5.99 -13.61 11.55
CA ASP A 18 5.15 -14.47 10.71
C ASP A 18 3.67 -13.98 10.70
N LEU A 19 3.18 -13.36 11.79
CA LEU A 19 1.84 -12.73 11.85
C LEU A 19 1.73 -11.40 11.08
N GLN A 20 2.86 -10.73 10.81
CA GLN A 20 2.90 -9.45 10.09
C GLN A 20 3.13 -9.67 8.59
N ASP A 21 3.10 -10.92 8.12
CA ASP A 21 3.16 -11.20 6.69
C ASP A 21 1.93 -10.62 6.00
N ASN A 22 2.13 -9.47 5.36
CA ASN A 22 1.11 -8.78 4.59
C ASN A 22 1.02 -9.38 3.18
N SER A 23 1.18 -10.70 3.03
CA SER A 23 1.14 -11.46 1.78
C SER A 23 -0.24 -11.52 1.14
N VAL A 24 -1.05 -10.48 1.32
CA VAL A 24 -2.27 -10.31 0.56
C VAL A 24 -1.84 -10.09 -0.90
N GLU A 25 -2.07 -11.11 -1.73
CA GLU A 25 -1.81 -11.05 -3.17
C GLU A 25 -2.47 -9.78 -3.73
N SER A 26 -1.66 -8.84 -4.19
CA SER A 26 -2.18 -7.60 -4.79
C SER A 26 -2.40 -7.89 -6.25
N GLN A 27 -3.66 -7.87 -6.69
CA GLN A 27 -3.98 -8.12 -8.08
C GLN A 27 -3.51 -6.93 -8.94
N ALA A 28 -3.11 -7.22 -10.19
CA ALA A 28 -2.85 -6.16 -11.15
C ALA A 28 -4.09 -5.25 -11.28
N ARG A 29 -3.87 -3.94 -11.23
CA ARG A 29 -4.84 -2.82 -11.20
C ARG A 29 -5.36 -2.39 -9.82
N ASP A 30 -4.88 -2.97 -8.74
CA ASP A 30 -5.20 -2.49 -7.39
C ASP A 30 -4.67 -1.07 -7.12
N LEU A 31 -5.40 -0.30 -6.32
CA LEU A 31 -5.05 1.06 -5.92
C LEU A 31 -4.26 0.99 -4.61
N VAL A 32 -3.05 1.53 -4.62
CA VAL A 32 -2.08 1.33 -3.55
C VAL A 32 -1.35 2.61 -3.24
N TRP A 33 -1.15 2.88 -1.95
CA TRP A 33 -0.31 3.98 -1.49
C TRP A 33 1.14 3.57 -1.46
N LEU A 34 2.00 4.40 -2.06
CA LEU A 34 3.44 4.15 -2.14
C LEU A 34 4.19 4.93 -1.06
N TYR A 35 5.02 4.28 -0.26
CA TYR A 35 5.97 4.96 0.62
C TYR A 35 7.26 5.29 -0.16
N ASN A 36 7.53 6.58 -0.37
CA ASN A 36 8.76 7.05 -0.97
C ASN A 36 9.40 8.16 -0.13
N PRO A 37 10.30 7.82 0.82
CA PRO A 37 10.98 8.80 1.63
C PRO A 37 11.87 9.67 0.75
N ARG A 38 11.38 10.86 0.41
CA ARG A 38 12.13 11.83 -0.38
C ARG A 38 12.85 12.76 0.57
N ARG A 39 14.18 12.59 0.63
CA ARG A 39 15.04 13.55 1.31
C ARG A 39 15.01 14.87 0.52
N SER A 40 14.25 15.83 1.01
CA SER A 40 14.34 17.22 0.55
C SER A 40 15.23 18.00 1.51
N ASN A 41 16.14 18.81 0.96
CA ASN A 41 17.10 19.58 1.78
C ASN A 41 16.44 20.73 2.56
N SER A 42 15.19 21.06 2.21
CA SER A 42 14.46 22.20 2.74
C SER A 42 13.32 21.85 3.71
N CYS A 43 12.94 20.57 3.85
CA CYS A 43 11.88 20.15 4.76
C CYS A 43 12.38 19.13 5.77
N CYS A 44 11.94 19.26 7.02
CA CYS A 44 12.24 18.31 8.09
C CYS A 44 11.64 16.93 7.75
N PRO A 45 12.45 15.86 7.66
CA PRO A 45 11.97 14.51 7.31
C PRO A 45 10.88 13.98 8.25
N LYS A 46 10.85 14.50 9.49
CA LYS A 46 9.90 14.09 10.52
C LYS A 46 8.51 14.74 10.37
N LEU A 47 8.43 15.83 9.62
CA LEU A 47 7.19 16.58 9.37
C LEU A 47 6.70 16.43 7.92
N SER A 48 7.49 15.81 7.04
CA SER A 48 7.08 15.55 5.67
C SER A 48 6.29 14.25 5.55
N SER A 49 5.19 14.28 4.79
CA SER A 49 4.49 13.07 4.37
C SER A 49 5.30 12.37 3.26
N ASP A 50 5.89 11.24 3.59
CA ASP A 50 6.65 10.39 2.65
C ASP A 50 5.74 9.51 1.76
N TRP A 51 4.42 9.51 2.03
CA TRP A 51 3.45 8.75 1.25
C TRP A 51 3.17 9.45 -0.08
N GLU A 52 3.59 8.77 -1.14
CA GLU A 52 3.52 9.17 -2.53
C GLU A 52 2.15 8.83 -3.16
N GLY A 53 1.06 9.34 -2.58
CA GLY A 53 -0.27 9.34 -3.22
C GLY A 53 -0.81 7.95 -3.63
N ARG A 54 -1.97 7.95 -4.27
CA ARG A 54 -2.57 6.75 -4.88
C ARG A 54 -1.79 6.38 -6.15
N CYS A 55 -1.34 5.15 -6.23
CA CYS A 55 -0.66 4.56 -7.38
C CYS A 55 -1.41 3.30 -7.81
N ILE A 56 -1.36 2.97 -9.09
CA ILE A 56 -1.96 1.74 -9.63
C ILE A 56 -0.85 0.69 -9.73
N VAL A 57 -1.10 -0.52 -9.23
CA VAL A 57 -0.24 -1.67 -9.47
C VAL A 57 -0.44 -2.11 -10.92
N VAL A 58 0.61 -2.04 -11.75
CA VAL A 58 0.53 -2.41 -13.16
C VAL A 58 0.72 -3.91 -13.33
N MET A 59 1.74 -4.46 -12.68
CA MET A 59 2.08 -5.89 -12.75
C MET A 59 2.76 -6.33 -11.46
N THR A 60 2.57 -7.59 -11.11
CA THR A 60 3.35 -8.28 -10.10
C THR A 60 4.56 -8.91 -10.80
N ILE A 61 5.77 -8.74 -10.24
CA ILE A 61 6.94 -9.48 -10.72
C ILE A 61 7.06 -10.76 -9.89
N ASN A 62 6.99 -10.58 -8.57
CA ASN A 62 6.97 -11.63 -7.56
C ASN A 62 5.89 -11.28 -6.52
N ASP A 63 5.62 -12.18 -5.59
CA ASP A 63 4.65 -11.99 -4.50
C ASP A 63 4.99 -10.79 -3.60
N VAL A 64 6.29 -10.43 -3.55
CA VAL A 64 6.82 -9.36 -2.71
C VAL A 64 7.20 -8.11 -3.53
N ILE A 65 7.35 -8.23 -4.85
CA ILE A 65 7.87 -7.16 -5.71
C ILE A 65 6.83 -6.79 -6.77
N TYR A 66 6.43 -5.52 -6.75
CA TYR A 66 5.37 -4.97 -7.59
C TYR A 66 5.89 -3.85 -8.48
N ARG A 67 5.34 -3.76 -9.70
CA ARG A 67 5.48 -2.58 -10.56
C ARG A 67 4.31 -1.66 -10.35
N THR A 68 4.58 -0.45 -9.89
CA THR A 68 3.57 0.59 -9.65
C THR A 68 3.71 1.74 -10.64
N ARG A 69 2.60 2.37 -10.97
CA ARG A 69 2.53 3.56 -11.82
C ARG A 69 1.52 4.52 -11.23
N ARG A 70 1.91 5.79 -11.08
CA ARG A 70 1.00 6.84 -10.60
C ARG A 70 0.11 7.40 -11.71
N GLU A 71 0.73 7.74 -12.84
CA GLU A 71 0.05 8.35 -13.99
C GLU A 71 0.37 7.54 -15.24
N LEU A 72 -0.58 7.45 -16.17
CA LEU A 72 -0.48 6.62 -17.38
C LEU A 72 0.84 6.83 -18.15
N ASN A 73 1.32 8.08 -18.19
CA ASN A 73 2.49 8.52 -18.95
C ASN A 73 3.78 8.68 -18.12
N ARG A 74 3.77 8.37 -16.82
CA ARG A 74 4.96 8.44 -15.98
C ARG A 74 5.71 7.12 -15.92
N LYS A 75 7.01 7.22 -15.64
CA LYS A 75 7.89 6.05 -15.43
C LYS A 75 7.31 5.15 -14.34
N MET A 76 7.28 3.85 -14.63
CA MET A 76 6.93 2.81 -13.67
C MET A 76 8.03 2.66 -12.62
N LYS A 77 7.67 2.34 -11.38
CA LYS A 77 8.59 2.07 -10.28
C LYS A 77 8.44 0.63 -9.81
N ILE A 78 9.55 -0.03 -9.53
CA ILE A 78 9.57 -1.35 -8.89
C ILE A 78 9.66 -1.13 -7.39
N VAL A 79 8.75 -1.73 -6.61
CA VAL A 79 8.57 -1.45 -5.19
C VAL A 79 8.30 -2.76 -4.44
N HIS A 80 8.83 -2.84 -3.21
CA HIS A 80 8.60 -3.94 -2.28
C HIS A 80 7.24 -3.80 -1.56
N LEU A 81 6.59 -4.92 -1.23
CA LEU A 81 5.32 -5.00 -0.50
C LEU A 81 5.28 -4.13 0.76
N ASP A 82 6.32 -4.16 1.61
CA ASP A 82 6.41 -3.33 2.82
C ASP A 82 6.32 -1.81 2.59
N ARG A 83 6.57 -1.34 1.36
CA ARG A 83 6.44 0.08 0.99
C ARG A 83 5.09 0.39 0.35
N LEU A 84 4.22 -0.60 0.27
CA LEU A 84 2.89 -0.49 -0.30
C LEU A 84 1.88 -0.62 0.82
N MET A 85 0.87 0.25 0.79
CA MET A 85 -0.29 0.14 1.67
C MET A 85 -1.52 0.03 0.77
N LYS A 86 -2.22 -1.10 0.88
CA LYS A 86 -3.47 -1.31 0.15
C LYS A 86 -4.47 -0.24 0.59
N SER A 87 -5.08 0.45 -0.36
CA SER A 87 -6.23 1.26 0.02
C SER A 87 -7.40 0.31 0.30
N VAL A 88 -7.87 0.27 1.55
CA VAL A 88 -9.18 -0.31 1.83
C VAL A 88 -10.19 0.63 1.19
N ASP A 89 -10.99 0.11 0.26
CA ASP A 89 -11.94 0.90 -0.52
C ASP A 89 -12.92 1.64 0.42
N ILE A 90 -12.75 2.95 0.52
CA ILE A 90 -13.76 3.88 1.04
C ILE A 90 -14.49 4.47 -0.17
N PHE A 91 -14.91 3.63 -1.11
CA PHE A 91 -15.67 4.04 -2.30
C PHE A 91 -16.75 3.02 -2.66
N ASP A 92 -17.52 2.56 -1.67
CA ASP A 92 -18.81 1.90 -1.88
C ASP A 92 -19.93 2.68 -1.16
N ARG A 93 -20.16 3.96 -1.53
CA ARG A 93 -21.35 4.66 -0.99
C ARG A 93 -22.03 5.77 -1.78
N ASP A 94 -21.62 6.11 -2.99
CA ASP A 94 -22.35 7.13 -3.75
C ASP A 94 -22.67 6.65 -5.16
N ASP A 95 -23.62 5.71 -5.25
CA ASP A 95 -24.37 5.46 -6.47
C ASP A 95 -25.88 5.61 -6.13
N GLN A 96 -26.63 6.29 -7.01
CA GLN A 96 -28.09 6.52 -6.98
C GLN A 96 -28.64 7.74 -6.20
N ASN A 97 -28.25 8.97 -6.56
CA ASN A 97 -29.22 10.09 -6.56
C ASN A 97 -28.93 11.11 -7.66
N GLN A 98 -29.27 10.77 -8.90
CA GLN A 98 -29.70 11.77 -9.87
C GLN A 98 -31.20 11.57 -10.08
N GLY A 99 -31.95 12.47 -9.47
CA GLY A 99 -33.40 12.45 -9.41
C GLY A 99 -34.07 12.57 -10.77
N GLY A 100 -35.20 11.87 -10.90
CA GLY A 100 -36.21 12.20 -11.88
C GLY A 100 -36.87 13.54 -11.56
N GLY A 101 -37.32 14.22 -12.60
CA GLY A 101 -38.22 15.37 -12.49
C GLY A 101 -38.01 16.42 -13.56
N SER A 102 -38.55 16.19 -14.76
CA SER A 102 -39.01 17.30 -15.59
C SER A 102 -40.27 16.90 -16.36
N VAL A 103 -41.40 17.17 -15.71
CA VAL A 103 -42.71 17.33 -16.34
C VAL A 103 -42.79 18.79 -16.76
N THR A 104 -43.07 19.07 -18.03
CA THR A 104 -43.70 20.34 -18.44
C THR A 104 -44.48 20.13 -19.74
N LYS A 105 -45.79 20.39 -19.61
CA LYS A 105 -46.86 20.79 -20.55
C LYS A 105 -46.66 20.59 -22.05
#